data_AF-A0A1S9ZWK2-F1
#
_entry.id   AF-A0A1S9ZWK2-F1
#
_cell.length_a   1.000
_cell.length_b   1.000
_cell.length_c   1.000
_cell.angle_alpha   90.00
_cell.angle_beta   90.00
_cell.angle_gamma   90.00
#
_symmetry.space_group_name_H-M   'P 1'
#
loop_
_entity.id
_entity.type
_entity.pdbx_description
1 polymer ?
#
loop_
_entity_poly.entity_id
_entity_poly.type
_entity_poly.pdbx_seq_one_letter_code
_entity_poly.pdbx_strand_id
1 'polypeptide(L)' 'NFHLFIKECEFRFNYGTPSQKLKTLRKWCEI' A
#
# COMPACT_ATOMS: atom_id res chain seq x y z
N ASN A 1 -16.09 -1.11 4.81
CA ASN A 1 -15.07 -0.69 5.79
C ASN A 1 -14.02 -1.74 6.08
N PHE A 2 -14.36 -2.98 6.48
CA PHE A 2 -13.36 -4.01 6.82
C PHE A 2 -12.32 -4.30 5.72
N HIS A 3 -12.73 -4.42 4.46
CA HIS A 3 -11.81 -4.66 3.33
C HIS A 3 -10.80 -3.52 3.11
N LEU A 4 -11.19 -2.27 3.38
CA LEU A 4 -10.29 -1.12 3.28
C LEU A 4 -9.25 -1.14 4.41
N PHE A 5 -9.67 -1.55 5.61
CA PHE A 5 -8.78 -1.75 6.74
C PHE A 5 -7.72 -2.83 6.46
N ILE A 6 -8.11 -3.97 5.88
CA ILE A 6 -7.15 -5.02 5.48
C ILE A 6 -6.16 -4.48 4.45
N LYS A 7 -6.64 -3.75 3.43
CA LYS A 7 -5.77 -3.16 2.40
C LYS A 7 -4.78 -2.13 2.99
N GLU A 8 -5.22 -1.37 4.00
CA GLU A 8 -4.35 -0.43 4.73
C GLU A 8 -3.31 -1.17 5.59
N CYS A 9 -3.71 -2.24 6.29
CA CYS A 9 -2.78 -3.08 7.03
C CYS A 9 -1.73 -3.72 6.12
N GLU A 10 -2.16 -4.27 4.98
CA GLU A 10 -1.24 -4.80 3.97
C GLU A 10 -0.25 -3.71 3.55
N PHE A 11 -0.75 -2.52 3.18
CA PHE A 11 0.07 -1.36 2.81
C PHE A 11 1.12 -0.99 3.88
N ARG A 12 0.72 -0.95 5.16
CA ARG A 12 1.57 -0.54 6.28
C ARG A 12 2.59 -1.61 6.68
N PHE A 13 2.21 -2.88 6.68
CA PHE A 13 3.01 -3.94 7.30
C PHE A 13 3.69 -4.88 6.29
N ASN A 14 3.16 -5.05 5.08
CA ASN A 14 3.63 -6.08 4.13
C ASN A 14 4.44 -5.54 2.94
N TYR A 15 4.39 -4.24 2.62
CA TYR A 15 5.03 -3.67 1.41
C TYR A 15 6.48 -3.18 1.56
N GLY A 16 7.22 -3.70 2.54
CA GLY A 16 8.68 -3.50 2.62
C GLY A 16 9.11 -2.06 2.91
N THR A 17 10.23 -1.62 2.32
CA THR A 17 10.89 -0.33 2.61
C THR A 17 10.05 0.87 2.13
N PRO A 18 10.29 2.09 2.65
CA PRO A 18 9.55 3.29 2.24
C PRO A 18 9.52 3.52 0.71
N SER A 19 10.61 3.22 0.01
CA SER A 19 10.69 3.33 -1.45
C SER A 19 9.78 2.35 -2.18
N GLN A 20 9.63 1.12 -1.67
CA GLN A 20 8.72 0.11 -2.23
C GLN A 20 7.26 0.50 -2.01
N LYS A 21 6.92 1.05 -0.84
CA LYS A 21 5.59 1.60 -0.55
C LYS A 21 5.22 2.75 -1.50
N LEU A 22 6.14 3.67 -1.75
CA LEU A 22 5.94 4.75 -2.71
C LEU A 22 5.70 4.24 -4.14
N LYS A 23 6.43 3.21 -4.57
CA LYS A 23 6.23 2.57 -5.88
C LYS A 23 4.85 1.90 -5.98
N THR A 24 4.41 1.22 -4.92
CA THR A 24 3.06 0.64 -4.83
C THR A 24 1.98 1.71 -4.91
N LEU A 25 2.13 2.83 -4.20
CA LEU A 25 1.19 3.95 -4.26
C LEU A 25 1.07 4.53 -5.67
N ARG A 26 2.21 4.79 -6.34
CA ARG A 26 2.21 5.27 -7.72
C ARG A 26 1.46 4.34 -8.66
N LYS A 27 1.71 3.02 -8.54
CA LYS A 27 1.00 1.99 -9.32
C LYS A 27 -0.50 1.98 -9.05
N TRP A 28 -0.94 2.16 -7.80
CA TRP A 28 -2.37 2.19 -7.46
C TRP A 28 -3.08 3.46 -7.90
N CYS A 29 -2.37 4.58 -7.94
CA CYS A 29 -2.88 5.84 -8.46
C CYS A 29 -2.81 5.94 -9.98
N GLU A 30 -2.22 4.94 -10.65
CA GLU A 30 -1.98 4.93 -12.10
C GLU A 30 -1.14 6.13 -12.58
N ILE A 31 -0.17 6.55 -11.75
CA ILE A 31 0.76 7.67 -11.97
C ILE A 31 2.17 7.15 -12.27
#